data_AF-A0A4Q0I124-F1
#
_entry.id   AF-A0A4Q0I124-F1
#
_cell.length_a   1.000
_cell.length_b   1.000
_cell.length_c   1.000
_cell.angle_alpha   90.00
_cell.angle_beta   90.00
_cell.angle_gamma   90.00
#
_symmetry.space_group_name_H-M   'P 1'
#
loop_
_entity.id
_entity.type
_entity.pdbx_description
1 polymer ?
#
loop_
_entity_poly.entity_id
_entity_poly.type
_entity_poly.pdbx_seq_one_letter_code
_entity_poly.pdbx_strand_id
1 'polypeptide(L)'
;MSNWIHIPGFPPPEKQDRLKFYVLKDISYSTRITIYLLLIAFGFLIQFITMNAWVGAILLVFATALSLVRGFDSHEGLRNFKIDKNWTTVDMERIHEIRKLDDTMTKWDKDALDISNSLGAIAFILFSVGLFIFSVFMFVLPGYSNVGKIILTDAIILVAPLWFNGTRRIIDQKKLRIKIDIIRKMEEVFRSIKAEGEHFKPALMLARNHAGKSIPKDARFTISFDGMPADFYGLQAQININVIEGSNYPYFYCVIPAKVGFGLREYISKIPRDKSVAIEFQEDEQAEVIVIRQFTTKTSGYHTKMFNCINILKISLGAARIILNDK
;
A
#
# COMPACT_ATOMS: atom_id res chain seq x y z
N MET A 1 7.12 -23.41 26.38
CA MET A 1 7.62 -24.68 25.81
C MET A 1 7.32 -24.64 24.32
N SER A 2 8.23 -24.66 23.35
CA SER A 2 9.68 -24.79 23.26
C SER A 2 10.13 -23.85 22.14
N ASN A 3 11.22 -23.11 22.31
CA ASN A 3 11.86 -22.33 21.24
C ASN A 3 12.37 -23.31 20.18
N TRP A 4 11.58 -23.54 19.15
CA TRP A 4 11.98 -24.37 18.02
C TRP A 4 12.48 -23.49 16.88
N ILE A 5 13.66 -23.87 16.42
CA ILE A 5 14.42 -23.44 15.25
C ILE A 5 13.55 -22.66 14.26
N HIS A 6 13.86 -21.36 14.10
CA HIS A 6 13.33 -20.57 12.99
C HIS A 6 13.91 -21.15 11.70
N ILE A 7 13.18 -22.06 11.04
CA ILE A 7 13.61 -22.62 9.75
C ILE A 7 13.42 -21.50 8.71
N PRO A 8 14.50 -21.06 8.03
CA PRO A 8 14.40 -20.06 6.96
C PRO A 8 13.37 -20.52 5.91
N GLY A 9 12.47 -19.63 5.51
CA GLY A 9 11.40 -19.93 4.55
C GLY A 9 10.06 -20.37 5.16
N PHE A 10 9.98 -20.63 6.47
CA PHE A 10 8.73 -20.98 7.15
C PHE A 10 8.25 -19.84 8.08
N PRO A 11 6.93 -19.57 8.15
CA PRO A 11 6.42 -18.49 8.97
C PRO A 11 6.45 -18.82 10.48
N PRO A 12 6.59 -17.80 11.33
CA PRO A 12 6.57 -17.97 12.78
C PRO A 12 5.24 -18.58 13.26
N PRO A 13 5.22 -19.31 14.40
CA PRO A 13 4.07 -20.09 14.87
C PRO A 13 2.75 -19.32 14.88
N GLU A 14 2.78 -18.06 15.30
CA GLU A 14 1.63 -17.14 15.38
C GLU A 14 0.95 -16.86 14.03
N LYS A 15 1.64 -17.13 12.91
CA LYS A 15 1.17 -16.88 11.54
C LYS A 15 0.87 -18.17 10.76
N GLN A 16 1.14 -19.35 11.33
CA GLN A 16 0.98 -20.64 10.65
C GLN A 16 -0.50 -20.96 10.34
N ASP A 17 -1.41 -20.63 11.25
CA ASP A 17 -2.87 -20.83 11.07
C ASP A 17 -3.51 -19.90 10.03
N ARG A 18 -2.77 -18.91 9.53
CA ARG A 18 -3.26 -17.97 8.51
C ARG A 18 -2.86 -18.36 7.09
N LEU A 19 -2.03 -19.40 6.94
CA LEU A 19 -1.61 -19.91 5.63
C LEU A 19 -2.72 -20.74 5.00
N LYS A 20 -3.07 -20.43 3.76
CA LYS A 20 -3.99 -21.23 2.95
C LYS A 20 -3.19 -22.09 1.99
N PHE A 21 -3.47 -23.38 1.93
CA PHE A 21 -2.78 -24.32 1.04
C PHE A 21 -3.66 -24.74 -0.15
N TYR A 22 -3.03 -25.18 -1.24
CA TYR A 22 -3.76 -25.71 -2.40
C TYR A 22 -4.28 -27.13 -2.17
N VAL A 23 -3.46 -27.98 -1.57
CA VAL A 23 -3.71 -29.42 -1.40
C VAL A 23 -3.96 -29.73 0.09
N LEU A 24 -4.92 -30.61 0.36
CA LEU A 24 -5.27 -31.12 1.71
C LEU A 24 -5.48 -29.99 2.74
N LYS A 25 -6.46 -29.12 2.49
CA LYS A 25 -6.66 -27.84 3.21
C LYS A 25 -6.91 -27.98 4.72
N ASP A 26 -7.45 -29.11 5.14
CA ASP A 26 -7.91 -29.33 6.52
C ASP A 26 -6.85 -29.97 7.43
N ILE A 27 -5.65 -30.25 6.91
CA ILE A 27 -4.55 -30.82 7.69
C ILE A 27 -3.82 -29.72 8.47
N SER A 28 -3.57 -29.97 9.75
CA SER A 28 -2.78 -29.08 10.61
C SER A 28 -1.39 -28.83 10.02
N TYR A 29 -0.83 -27.64 10.28
CA TYR A 29 0.48 -27.26 9.76
C TYR A 29 1.57 -28.26 10.19
N SER A 30 1.58 -28.68 11.46
CA SER A 30 2.57 -29.64 11.98
C SER A 30 2.48 -30.99 11.26
N THR A 31 1.27 -31.55 11.09
CA THR A 31 1.07 -32.81 10.38
C THR A 31 1.52 -32.71 8.92
N ARG A 32 1.25 -31.58 8.27
CA ARG A 32 1.68 -31.31 6.90
C ARG A 32 3.21 -31.35 6.77
N ILE A 33 3.93 -30.70 7.68
CA ILE A 33 5.40 -30.69 7.69
C ILE A 33 5.96 -32.09 7.95
N THR A 34 5.36 -32.87 8.86
CA THR A 34 5.78 -34.26 9.08
C THR A 34 5.61 -35.11 7.83
N ILE A 35 4.46 -35.05 7.16
CA ILE A 35 4.22 -35.80 5.92
C ILE A 35 5.19 -35.35 4.82
N TYR A 36 5.41 -34.04 4.67
CA TYR A 36 6.38 -33.47 3.74
C TYR A 36 7.80 -34.02 3.96
N LEU A 37 8.29 -34.01 5.20
CA LEU A 37 9.63 -34.53 5.53
C LEU A 37 9.75 -36.02 5.27
N LEU A 38 8.70 -36.81 5.59
CA LEU A 38 8.68 -38.24 5.31
C LEU A 38 8.73 -38.51 3.79
N LEU A 39 7.93 -37.81 2.99
CA LEU A 39 7.93 -37.96 1.55
C LEU A 39 9.28 -37.63 0.92
N ILE A 40 9.97 -36.59 1.41
CA ILE A 40 11.33 -36.26 0.98
C ILE A 40 12.31 -37.37 1.35
N ALA A 41 12.30 -37.82 2.60
CA ALA A 41 13.23 -38.84 3.08
C ALA A 41 13.07 -40.16 2.30
N PHE A 42 11.84 -40.61 2.06
CA PHE A 42 11.57 -41.80 1.26
C PHE A 42 11.87 -41.58 -0.23
N GLY A 43 11.58 -40.41 -0.78
CA GLY A 43 11.93 -40.05 -2.17
C GLY A 43 13.43 -40.19 -2.43
N PHE A 44 14.26 -39.57 -1.57
CA PHE A 44 15.71 -39.67 -1.66
C PHE A 44 16.24 -41.08 -1.43
N LEU A 45 15.68 -41.82 -0.46
CA LEU A 45 16.08 -43.21 -0.20
C LEU A 45 15.84 -44.09 -1.43
N ILE A 46 14.69 -43.94 -2.10
CA ILE A 46 14.36 -44.69 -3.31
C ILE A 46 15.27 -44.29 -4.47
N GLN A 47 15.52 -43.00 -4.69
CA GLN A 47 16.46 -42.52 -5.72
C GLN A 47 17.87 -43.07 -5.49
N PHE A 48 18.32 -43.11 -4.23
CA PHE A 48 19.63 -43.64 -3.87
C PHE A 48 19.73 -45.14 -4.13
N ILE A 49 18.73 -45.94 -3.74
CA ILE A 49 18.74 -47.40 -3.93
C ILE A 49 18.61 -47.76 -5.42
N THR A 50 17.74 -47.08 -6.15
CA THR A 50 17.42 -47.41 -7.55
C THR A 50 18.38 -46.76 -8.55
N MET A 51 19.19 -45.78 -8.10
CA MET A 51 20.03 -44.92 -8.96
C MET A 51 19.25 -44.32 -10.13
N ASN A 52 17.94 -44.09 -9.94
CA ASN A 52 17.02 -43.58 -10.94
C ASN A 52 16.25 -42.38 -10.38
N ALA A 53 16.38 -41.23 -11.06
CA ALA A 53 15.73 -39.99 -10.67
C ALA A 53 14.20 -40.10 -10.60
N TRP A 54 13.58 -40.82 -11.54
CA TRP A 54 12.13 -40.77 -11.74
C TRP A 54 11.33 -41.47 -10.65
N VAL A 55 11.86 -42.55 -10.07
CA VAL A 55 11.09 -43.37 -9.12
C VAL A 55 10.87 -42.63 -7.80
N GLY A 56 11.89 -41.95 -7.27
CA GLY A 56 11.72 -41.09 -6.09
C GLY A 56 11.15 -39.71 -6.40
N ALA A 57 11.31 -39.20 -7.62
CA ALA A 57 10.76 -37.90 -8.03
C ALA A 57 9.24 -37.81 -7.84
N ILE A 58 8.50 -38.91 -8.01
CA ILE A 58 7.05 -38.95 -7.77
C ILE A 58 6.74 -38.55 -6.31
N LEU A 59 7.50 -39.07 -5.34
CA LEU A 59 7.32 -38.73 -3.93
C LEU A 59 7.70 -37.27 -3.64
N LEU A 60 8.77 -36.78 -4.29
CA LEU A 60 9.18 -35.38 -4.17
C LEU A 60 8.12 -34.42 -4.74
N VAL A 61 7.49 -34.77 -5.87
CA VAL A 61 6.39 -33.98 -6.45
C VAL A 61 5.21 -33.92 -5.49
N PHE A 62 4.85 -35.03 -4.85
CA PHE A 62 3.80 -35.02 -3.83
C PHE A 62 4.19 -34.18 -2.61
N ALA A 63 5.45 -34.24 -2.17
CA ALA A 63 5.95 -33.41 -1.08
C ALA A 63 5.82 -31.92 -1.43
N THR A 64 6.30 -31.52 -2.61
CA THR A 64 6.18 -30.16 -3.11
C THR A 64 4.71 -29.72 -3.23
N ALA A 65 3.84 -30.54 -3.82
CA ALA A 65 2.43 -30.21 -3.96
C ALA A 65 1.75 -29.98 -2.60
N LEU A 66 2.15 -30.74 -1.58
CA LEU A 66 1.69 -30.57 -0.21
C LEU A 66 2.17 -29.26 0.43
N SER A 67 3.35 -28.76 0.06
CA SER A 67 3.91 -27.52 0.61
C SER A 67 3.46 -26.25 -0.12
N LEU A 68 2.75 -26.37 -1.25
CA LEU A 68 2.24 -25.22 -2.02
C LEU A 68 1.16 -24.43 -1.25
N VAL A 69 1.52 -23.21 -0.88
CA VAL A 69 0.70 -22.18 -0.26
C VAL A 69 0.06 -21.33 -1.37
N ARG A 70 -1.24 -21.08 -1.23
CA ARG A 70 -2.05 -20.23 -2.10
C ARG A 70 -1.70 -18.73 -1.99
N GLY A 71 -0.87 -18.38 -1.02
CA GLY A 71 -0.50 -17.02 -0.68
C GLY A 71 -1.36 -16.43 0.43
N PHE A 72 -0.97 -15.23 0.83
CA PHE A 72 -1.72 -14.39 1.76
C PHE A 72 -2.26 -13.21 0.96
N ASP A 73 -3.57 -13.19 0.70
CA ASP A 73 -4.23 -12.02 0.14
C ASP A 73 -4.88 -11.21 1.26
N SER A 74 -4.23 -10.10 1.60
CA SER A 74 -4.74 -9.20 2.62
C SER A 74 -6.05 -8.51 2.20
N HIS A 75 -6.40 -8.48 0.91
CA HIS A 75 -7.64 -7.90 0.40
C HIS A 75 -8.88 -8.70 0.80
N GLU A 76 -8.79 -10.01 1.03
CA GLU A 76 -9.94 -10.84 1.46
C GLU A 76 -10.49 -10.37 2.81
N GLY A 77 -9.61 -9.94 3.73
CA GLY A 77 -10.00 -9.39 5.03
C GLY A 77 -10.71 -8.03 4.92
N LEU A 78 -10.58 -7.32 3.79
CA LEU A 78 -11.13 -5.99 3.59
C LEU A 78 -12.52 -5.95 2.98
N ARG A 79 -13.03 -7.06 2.43
CA ARG A 79 -14.37 -7.10 1.79
C ARG A 79 -15.49 -6.70 2.75
N ASN A 80 -15.31 -6.92 4.05
CA ASN A 80 -16.31 -6.63 5.07
C ASN A 80 -16.19 -5.21 5.69
N PHE A 81 -15.29 -4.38 5.17
CA PHE A 81 -15.12 -3.01 5.64
C PHE A 81 -16.03 -2.06 4.86
N LYS A 82 -16.94 -1.38 5.57
CA LYS A 82 -17.80 -0.34 5.01
C LYS A 82 -17.18 1.02 5.28
N ILE A 83 -17.14 1.87 4.26
CA ILE A 83 -16.64 3.24 4.37
C ILE A 83 -17.59 4.02 5.28
N ASP A 84 -17.03 4.63 6.31
CA ASP A 84 -17.75 5.57 7.17
C ASP A 84 -18.03 6.84 6.38
N LYS A 85 -19.24 7.41 6.54
CA LYS A 85 -19.59 8.68 5.91
C LYS A 85 -18.95 9.86 6.63
N ASN A 86 -18.51 9.66 7.88
CA ASN A 86 -18.00 10.72 8.73
C ASN A 86 -16.47 10.83 8.65
N TRP A 87 -16.00 12.08 8.67
CA TRP A 87 -14.60 12.41 8.81
C TRP A 87 -14.21 12.45 10.27
N THR A 88 -13.13 11.77 10.64
CA THR A 88 -12.58 11.79 12.00
C THR A 88 -11.39 12.73 12.03
N THR A 89 -11.48 13.82 12.79
CA THR A 89 -10.32 14.70 13.03
C THR A 89 -9.26 13.93 13.81
N VAL A 90 -8.02 14.06 13.39
CA VAL A 90 -6.85 13.42 14.01
C VAL A 90 -5.75 14.44 14.23
N ASP A 91 -4.71 14.07 14.96
CA ASP A 91 -3.47 14.83 15.06
C ASP A 91 -2.53 14.50 13.89
N MET A 92 -1.45 15.28 13.79
CA MET A 92 -0.39 15.00 12.82
C MET A 92 0.44 13.76 13.17
N GLU A 93 0.48 13.33 14.43
CA GLU A 93 1.20 12.12 14.83
C GLU A 93 0.60 10.89 14.14
N ARG A 94 -0.73 10.80 14.10
CA ARG A 94 -1.45 9.73 13.42
C ARG A 94 -1.20 9.73 11.91
N ILE A 95 -1.07 10.90 11.29
CA ILE A 95 -0.69 11.05 9.88
C ILE A 95 0.73 10.48 9.64
N HIS A 96 1.67 10.72 10.55
CA HIS A 96 3.02 10.18 10.48
C HIS A 96 3.07 8.66 10.71
N GLU A 97 2.26 8.14 11.63
CA GLU A 97 2.13 6.70 11.88
C GLU A 97 1.65 5.94 10.64
N ILE A 98 0.65 6.47 9.94
CA ILE A 98 0.15 5.87 8.69
C ILE A 98 1.28 5.77 7.66
N ARG A 99 2.08 6.83 7.51
CA ARG A 99 3.22 6.83 6.60
C ARG A 99 4.29 5.80 7.01
N LYS A 100 4.61 5.72 8.30
CA LYS A 100 5.61 4.78 8.82
C LYS A 100 5.18 3.32 8.61
N LEU A 101 3.89 3.03 8.79
CA LEU A 101 3.32 1.71 8.52
C LEU A 101 3.45 1.34 7.05
N ASP A 102 3.10 2.26 6.15
CA ASP A 102 3.21 2.08 4.69
C ASP A 102 4.67 1.84 4.23
N ASP A 103 5.62 2.62 4.75
CA ASP A 103 7.05 2.45 4.45
C ASP A 103 7.58 1.10 5.00
N THR A 104 7.04 0.61 6.12
CA THR A 104 7.38 -0.71 6.67
C THR A 104 6.80 -1.84 5.83
N MET A 105 5.56 -1.68 5.35
CA MET A 105 4.91 -2.65 4.46
C MET A 105 5.64 -2.77 3.13
N THR A 106 6.08 -1.65 2.54
CA THR A 106 6.83 -1.64 1.28
C THR A 106 8.20 -2.30 1.41
N LYS A 107 8.87 -2.16 2.56
CA LYS A 107 10.19 -2.78 2.80
C LYS A 107 10.12 -4.29 2.99
N TRP A 108 8.97 -4.82 3.40
CA TRP A 108 8.78 -6.25 3.63
C TRP A 108 8.74 -7.06 2.33
N ASP A 109 8.46 -6.41 1.21
CA ASP A 109 8.41 -7.02 -0.13
C ASP A 109 9.81 -7.07 -0.80
N LYS A 110 10.73 -7.84 -0.21
CA LYS A 110 12.12 -8.03 -0.72
C LYS A 110 12.64 -9.46 -0.54
N ASP A 111 11.76 -10.45 -0.63
CA ASP A 111 12.16 -11.85 -0.49
C ASP A 111 12.81 -12.36 -1.78
N ALA A 112 14.01 -12.93 -1.70
CA ALA A 112 14.73 -13.49 -2.85
C ALA A 112 14.08 -14.77 -3.40
N LEU A 113 13.19 -15.39 -2.63
CA LEU A 113 12.38 -16.54 -3.04
C LEU A 113 10.95 -16.16 -3.43
N ASP A 114 10.65 -14.87 -3.68
CA ASP A 114 9.37 -14.45 -4.24
C ASP A 114 9.59 -13.82 -5.62
N ILE A 115 9.13 -14.50 -6.67
CA ILE A 115 9.29 -14.04 -8.06
C ILE A 115 8.55 -12.73 -8.35
N SER A 116 7.61 -12.31 -7.51
CA SER A 116 6.83 -11.09 -7.72
C SER A 116 7.62 -9.79 -7.49
N ASN A 117 8.81 -9.87 -6.90
CA ASN A 117 9.71 -8.72 -6.75
C ASN A 117 10.98 -8.85 -7.62
N SER A 118 11.67 -7.73 -7.85
CA SER A 118 12.83 -7.69 -8.75
C SER A 118 14.03 -8.51 -8.24
N LEU A 119 14.24 -8.59 -6.93
CA LEU A 119 15.31 -9.39 -6.34
C LEU A 119 15.06 -10.87 -6.55
N GLY A 120 13.83 -11.34 -6.30
CA GLY A 120 13.46 -12.73 -6.49
C GLY A 120 13.46 -13.15 -7.96
N ALA A 121 13.06 -12.26 -8.88
CA ALA A 121 13.19 -12.50 -10.32
C ALA A 121 14.66 -12.69 -10.74
N ILE A 122 15.57 -11.83 -10.25
CA ILE A 122 17.01 -11.96 -10.51
C ILE A 122 17.57 -13.25 -9.90
N ALA A 123 17.19 -13.56 -8.65
CA ALA A 123 17.63 -14.77 -7.97
C ALA A 123 17.17 -16.05 -8.70
N PHE A 124 15.94 -16.07 -9.22
CA PHE A 124 15.42 -17.17 -10.03
C PHE A 124 16.19 -17.35 -11.35
N ILE A 125 16.54 -16.25 -12.03
CA ILE A 125 17.37 -16.31 -13.24
C ILE A 125 18.75 -16.87 -12.92
N LEU A 126 19.41 -16.37 -11.88
CA LEU A 126 20.73 -16.87 -11.46
C LEU A 126 20.69 -18.34 -11.06
N PHE A 127 19.65 -18.76 -10.35
CA PHE A 127 19.42 -20.17 -10.02
C PHE A 127 19.26 -21.03 -11.28
N SER A 128 18.45 -20.58 -12.25
CA SER A 128 18.22 -21.29 -13.51
C SER A 128 19.50 -21.40 -14.34
N VAL A 129 20.28 -20.33 -14.43
CA VAL A 129 21.59 -20.34 -15.11
C VAL A 129 22.57 -21.26 -14.40
N GLY A 130 22.61 -21.23 -13.06
CA GLY A 130 23.44 -22.12 -12.25
C GLY A 130 23.08 -23.60 -12.48
N LEU A 131 21.79 -23.94 -12.50
CA LEU A 131 21.33 -25.29 -12.82
C LEU A 131 21.70 -25.71 -14.23
N PHE A 132 21.61 -24.82 -15.21
CA PHE A 132 22.01 -25.10 -16.59
C PHE A 132 23.52 -25.40 -16.70
N ILE A 133 24.36 -24.55 -16.12
CA ILE A 133 25.83 -24.76 -16.08
C ILE A 133 26.16 -26.08 -15.39
N PHE A 134 25.54 -26.35 -14.25
CA PHE A 134 25.71 -27.60 -13.52
C PHE A 134 25.32 -28.82 -14.36
N SER A 135 24.19 -28.75 -15.08
CA SER A 135 23.74 -29.82 -15.96
C SER A 135 24.74 -30.11 -17.08
N VAL A 136 25.31 -29.07 -17.70
CA VAL A 136 26.33 -29.21 -18.74
C VAL A 136 27.60 -29.83 -18.17
N PHE A 137 28.05 -29.37 -17.00
CA PHE A 137 29.24 -29.90 -16.34
C PHE A 137 29.11 -31.39 -15.99
N MET A 138 27.97 -31.81 -15.42
CA MET A 138 27.71 -33.21 -15.07
C MET A 138 27.54 -34.12 -16.29
N PHE A 139 27.20 -33.58 -17.46
CA PHE A 139 27.15 -34.33 -18.71
C PHE A 139 28.55 -34.64 -19.28
N VAL A 140 29.51 -33.73 -19.06
CA VAL A 140 30.88 -33.88 -19.56
C VAL A 140 31.72 -34.84 -18.70
N LEU A 141 31.38 -35.01 -17.41
CA LEU A 141 32.10 -35.90 -16.52
C LEU A 141 31.67 -37.38 -16.68
N PRO A 142 32.58 -38.29 -17.09
CA PRO A 142 32.26 -39.71 -17.25
C PRO A 142 31.87 -40.34 -15.90
N GLY A 143 30.80 -41.14 -15.89
CA GLY A 143 30.38 -41.91 -14.71
C GLY A 143 29.43 -41.19 -13.73
N TYR A 144 29.25 -39.86 -13.84
CA TYR A 144 28.40 -39.10 -12.92
C TYR A 144 27.03 -38.70 -13.50
N SER A 145 26.71 -39.11 -14.73
CA SER A 145 25.49 -38.70 -15.43
C SER A 145 24.21 -39.01 -14.66
N ASN A 146 24.10 -40.18 -14.02
CA ASN A 146 22.90 -40.56 -13.27
C ASN A 146 22.75 -39.75 -11.97
N VAL A 147 23.85 -39.50 -11.26
CA VAL A 147 23.87 -38.67 -10.05
C VAL A 147 23.51 -37.22 -10.39
N GLY A 148 24.07 -36.68 -11.47
CA GLY A 148 23.74 -35.34 -11.96
C GLY A 148 22.26 -35.19 -12.32
N LYS A 149 21.66 -36.20 -12.96
CA LYS A 149 20.22 -36.22 -13.26
C LYS A 149 19.36 -36.23 -12.00
N ILE A 150 19.73 -36.98 -10.97
CA ILE A 150 19.02 -37.00 -9.68
C ILE A 150 19.06 -35.59 -9.06
N ILE A 151 20.26 -35.03 -8.88
CA ILE A 151 20.46 -33.70 -8.28
C ILE A 151 19.68 -32.62 -9.05
N LEU A 152 19.74 -32.63 -10.38
CA LEU A 152 19.02 -31.66 -11.21
C LEU A 152 17.51 -31.79 -11.05
N THR A 153 16.99 -33.02 -11.08
CA THR A 153 15.55 -33.30 -10.94
C THR A 153 15.05 -32.85 -9.58
N ASP A 154 15.79 -33.17 -8.51
CA ASP A 154 15.41 -32.82 -7.14
C ASP A 154 15.46 -31.31 -6.92
N ALA A 155 16.49 -30.63 -7.45
CA ALA A 155 16.59 -29.18 -7.37
C ALA A 155 15.43 -28.49 -8.08
N ILE A 156 15.02 -28.98 -9.25
CA ILE A 156 13.85 -28.46 -9.97
C ILE A 156 12.57 -28.70 -9.17
N ILE A 157 12.35 -29.91 -8.63
CA ILE A 157 11.09 -30.24 -7.94
C ILE A 157 10.97 -29.54 -6.59
N LEU A 158 12.05 -29.43 -5.83
CA LEU A 158 12.01 -28.93 -4.46
C LEU A 158 12.23 -27.42 -4.38
N VAL A 159 13.09 -26.86 -5.24
CA VAL A 159 13.52 -25.46 -5.11
C VAL A 159 12.73 -24.55 -6.04
N ALA A 160 12.54 -24.93 -7.32
CA ALA A 160 11.87 -24.04 -8.29
C ALA A 160 10.46 -23.61 -7.85
N PRO A 161 9.61 -24.49 -7.28
CA PRO A 161 8.29 -24.11 -6.82
C PRO A 161 8.29 -23.13 -5.65
N LEU A 162 9.39 -23.00 -4.88
CA LEU A 162 9.49 -22.02 -3.79
C LEU A 162 9.31 -20.59 -4.30
N TRP A 163 9.82 -20.26 -5.50
CA TRP A 163 9.65 -18.95 -6.12
C TRP A 163 8.21 -18.60 -6.48
N PHE A 164 7.37 -19.63 -6.67
CA PHE A 164 5.95 -19.49 -6.99
C PHE A 164 5.06 -19.78 -5.77
N ASN A 165 5.66 -20.19 -4.66
CA ASN A 165 4.95 -20.57 -3.47
C ASN A 165 4.55 -19.32 -2.68
N GLY A 166 3.25 -19.12 -2.53
CA GLY A 166 2.75 -18.15 -1.57
C GLY A 166 2.99 -16.67 -1.91
N THR A 167 2.87 -16.27 -3.19
CA THR A 167 2.91 -14.85 -3.60
C THR A 167 2.07 -13.98 -2.64
N ARG A 168 2.73 -13.07 -1.94
CA ARG A 168 2.09 -12.24 -0.91
C ARG A 168 1.57 -10.97 -1.55
N ARG A 169 0.25 -10.87 -1.72
CA ARG A 169 -0.38 -9.63 -2.20
C ARG A 169 -0.69 -8.74 -1.00
N ILE A 170 0.21 -7.79 -0.78
CA ILE A 170 0.03 -6.73 0.21
C ILE A 170 -0.96 -5.70 -0.36
N ILE A 171 -1.90 -5.22 0.46
CA ILE A 171 -2.73 -4.07 0.10
C ILE A 171 -1.84 -2.85 -0.02
N ASP A 172 -1.76 -2.34 -1.24
CA ASP A 172 -1.11 -1.08 -1.50
C ASP A 172 -2.12 0.07 -1.43
N GLN A 173 -1.90 1.02 -0.52
CA GLN A 173 -2.70 2.22 -0.38
C GLN A 173 -2.06 3.44 -1.06
N LYS A 174 -1.43 3.27 -2.24
CA LYS A 174 -0.80 4.36 -3.04
C LYS A 174 -1.56 5.69 -3.01
N LYS A 175 -2.89 5.64 -3.19
CA LYS A 175 -3.74 6.85 -3.21
C LYS A 175 -3.72 7.58 -1.87
N LEU A 176 -3.90 6.87 -0.76
CA LEU A 176 -3.84 7.46 0.57
C LEU A 176 -2.43 7.99 0.85
N ARG A 177 -1.40 7.25 0.47
CA ARG A 177 0.01 7.65 0.62
C ARG A 177 0.28 9.02 -0.02
N ILE A 178 -0.17 9.23 -1.26
CA ILE A 178 -0.04 10.52 -1.96
C ILE A 178 -0.73 11.65 -1.17
N LYS A 179 -1.95 11.40 -0.65
CA LYS A 179 -2.68 12.41 0.14
C LYS A 179 -1.96 12.75 1.44
N ILE A 180 -1.45 11.74 2.15
CA ILE A 180 -0.68 11.90 3.39
C ILE A 180 0.59 12.72 3.14
N ASP A 181 1.31 12.47 2.05
CA ASP A 181 2.51 13.25 1.70
C ASP A 181 2.20 14.72 1.42
N ILE A 182 1.08 15.00 0.72
CA ILE A 182 0.60 16.37 0.50
C ILE A 182 0.22 17.03 1.83
N ILE A 183 -0.54 16.36 2.70
CA ILE A 183 -0.95 16.89 4.02
C ILE A 183 0.28 17.26 4.84
N ARG A 184 1.27 16.36 4.94
CA ARG A 184 2.52 16.62 5.67
C ARG A 184 3.24 17.86 5.11
N LYS A 185 3.34 17.98 3.79
CA LYS A 185 3.99 19.13 3.18
C LYS A 185 3.21 20.43 3.39
N MET A 186 1.88 20.38 3.36
CA MET A 186 1.03 21.54 3.63
C MET A 186 1.11 21.98 5.09
N GLU A 187 1.25 21.04 6.02
CA GLU A 187 1.43 21.34 7.44
C GLU A 187 2.78 22.01 7.72
N GLU A 188 3.87 21.53 7.12
CA GLU A 188 5.18 22.18 7.18
C GLU A 188 5.11 23.63 6.70
N VAL A 189 4.46 23.86 5.55
CA VAL A 189 4.28 25.20 4.97
C VAL A 189 3.40 26.05 5.88
N PHE A 190 2.28 25.51 6.36
CA PHE A 190 1.39 26.20 7.29
C PHE A 190 2.14 26.65 8.54
N ARG A 191 2.96 25.80 9.16
CA ARG A 191 3.78 26.17 10.34
C ARG A 191 4.67 27.39 10.10
N SER A 192 5.17 27.58 8.88
CA SER A 192 6.03 28.72 8.51
C SER A 192 5.28 30.02 8.20
N ILE A 193 3.96 29.95 7.93
CA ILE A 193 3.15 31.11 7.53
C ILE A 193 1.96 31.38 8.46
N LYS A 194 1.74 30.53 9.48
CA LYS A 194 0.59 30.63 10.37
C LYS A 194 0.63 31.90 11.20
N ALA A 195 -0.53 32.49 11.41
CA ALA A 195 -0.73 33.55 12.39
C ALA A 195 -1.10 32.94 13.75
N GLU A 196 -1.17 33.79 14.78
CA GLU A 196 -1.75 33.41 16.06
C GLU A 196 -3.25 33.09 15.90
N GLY A 197 -3.74 32.10 16.65
CA GLY A 197 -5.14 31.66 16.57
C GLY A 197 -5.49 30.77 15.38
N GLU A 198 -4.54 30.36 14.55
CA GLU A 198 -4.77 29.45 13.41
C GLU A 198 -4.33 28.01 13.72
N HIS A 199 -5.22 27.05 13.43
CA HIS A 199 -5.01 25.64 13.78
C HIS A 199 -5.17 24.71 12.58
N PHE A 200 -4.16 23.89 12.31
CA PHE A 200 -4.19 22.86 11.27
C PHE A 200 -4.79 21.55 11.81
N LYS A 201 -5.90 21.10 11.22
CA LYS A 201 -6.69 19.96 11.68
C LYS A 201 -6.79 18.90 10.58
N PRO A 202 -5.90 17.90 10.55
CA PRO A 202 -6.04 16.79 9.62
C PRO A 202 -7.24 15.92 10.00
N ALA A 203 -7.83 15.24 9.01
CA ALA A 203 -8.95 14.35 9.20
C ALA A 203 -8.85 13.13 8.28
N LEU A 204 -9.29 11.99 8.79
CA LEU A 204 -9.30 10.72 8.07
C LEU A 204 -10.73 10.24 7.85
N MET A 205 -10.99 9.72 6.65
CA MET A 205 -12.16 8.89 6.40
C MET A 205 -11.77 7.44 6.65
N LEU A 206 -12.47 6.80 7.58
CA LEU A 206 -12.19 5.43 7.99
C LEU A 206 -13.16 4.48 7.30
N ALA A 207 -12.75 3.24 7.06
CA ALA A 207 -13.67 2.14 6.85
C ALA A 207 -13.67 1.24 8.07
N ARG A 208 -14.84 0.77 8.50
CA ARG A 208 -15.03 -0.04 9.71
C ARG A 208 -15.63 -1.40 9.35
N ASN A 209 -15.27 -2.43 10.11
CA ASN A 209 -15.91 -3.74 10.03
C ASN A 209 -16.86 -3.99 11.22
N HIS A 210 -17.65 -5.06 11.14
CA HIS A 210 -18.60 -5.45 12.19
C HIS A 210 -17.93 -5.80 13.54
N ALA A 211 -16.61 -6.07 13.54
CA ALA A 211 -15.82 -6.33 14.73
C ALA A 211 -15.19 -5.05 15.33
N GLY A 212 -15.59 -3.86 14.86
CA GLY A 212 -15.11 -2.56 15.36
C GLY A 212 -13.72 -2.15 14.89
N LYS A 213 -13.03 -2.94 14.07
CA LYS A 213 -11.72 -2.56 13.50
C LYS A 213 -11.91 -1.52 12.41
N SER A 214 -10.99 -0.55 12.35
CA SER A 214 -11.01 0.53 11.36
C SER A 214 -9.71 0.62 10.58
N ILE A 215 -9.81 0.98 9.30
CA ILE A 215 -8.67 1.31 8.43
C ILE A 215 -8.87 2.67 7.78
N PRO A 216 -7.83 3.49 7.59
CA PRO A 216 -7.95 4.71 6.82
C PRO A 216 -8.17 4.40 5.33
N LYS A 217 -9.03 5.18 4.70
CA LYS A 217 -9.32 5.12 3.26
C LYS A 217 -9.02 6.44 2.57
N ASP A 218 -9.21 7.54 3.27
CA ASP A 218 -8.98 8.87 2.74
C ASP A 218 -8.46 9.81 3.82
N ALA A 219 -7.86 10.93 3.41
CA ALA A 219 -7.31 11.97 4.25
C ALA A 219 -7.56 13.35 3.64
N ARG A 220 -7.91 14.31 4.50
CA ARG A 220 -8.05 15.74 4.19
C ARG A 220 -7.55 16.58 5.36
N PHE A 221 -7.58 17.90 5.24
CA PHE A 221 -7.35 18.77 6.39
C PHE A 221 -8.20 20.03 6.33
N THR A 222 -8.39 20.63 7.49
CA THR A 222 -9.07 21.91 7.67
C THR A 222 -8.17 22.83 8.47
N ILE A 223 -8.18 24.13 8.15
CA ILE A 223 -7.62 25.18 8.98
C ILE A 223 -8.79 25.91 9.64
N SER A 224 -8.78 25.92 10.97
CA SER A 224 -9.76 26.68 11.77
C SER A 224 -9.09 27.87 12.43
N PHE A 225 -9.90 28.87 12.78
CA PHE A 225 -9.45 30.13 13.35
C PHE A 225 -10.16 30.37 14.68
N ASP A 226 -9.42 30.86 15.67
CA ASP A 226 -9.99 31.23 16.96
C ASP A 226 -10.98 32.40 16.79
N GLY A 227 -12.12 32.31 17.46
CA GLY A 227 -13.16 33.35 17.37
C GLY A 227 -13.90 33.43 16.02
N MET A 228 -13.69 32.49 15.10
CA MET A 228 -14.41 32.52 13.82
C MET A 228 -15.94 32.47 14.01
N PRO A 229 -16.73 33.23 13.22
CA PRO A 229 -18.19 33.20 13.32
C PRO A 229 -18.75 31.79 13.15
N ALA A 230 -19.85 31.47 13.84
CA ALA A 230 -20.49 30.15 13.78
C ALA A 230 -20.92 29.75 12.37
N ASP A 231 -21.24 30.73 11.53
CA ASP A 231 -21.64 30.55 10.13
C ASP A 231 -20.44 30.40 9.18
N PHE A 232 -19.19 30.49 9.68
CA PHE A 232 -17.96 30.28 8.91
C PHE A 232 -17.32 28.94 9.27
N TYR A 233 -17.15 28.05 8.28
CA TYR A 233 -16.72 26.67 8.53
C TYR A 233 -15.21 26.43 8.37
N GLY A 234 -14.42 27.52 8.34
CA GLY A 234 -12.97 27.47 8.19
C GLY A 234 -12.50 27.32 6.73
N LEU A 235 -11.23 26.97 6.57
CA LEU A 235 -10.62 26.69 5.27
C LEU A 235 -10.42 25.17 5.13
N GLN A 236 -11.10 24.53 4.20
CA GLN A 236 -10.99 23.08 3.99
C GLN A 236 -10.18 22.76 2.74
N ALA A 237 -9.18 21.90 2.86
CA ALA A 237 -8.41 21.42 1.74
C ALA A 237 -8.87 20.03 1.31
N GLN A 238 -9.04 19.82 0.01
CA GLN A 238 -9.44 18.54 -0.58
C GLN A 238 -8.34 18.06 -1.54
N ILE A 239 -8.08 16.75 -1.49
CA ILE A 239 -7.10 16.09 -2.36
C ILE A 239 -7.83 14.96 -3.08
N ASN A 240 -8.14 15.15 -4.36
CA ASN A 240 -8.69 14.10 -5.22
C ASN A 240 -7.56 13.39 -5.96
N ILE A 241 -7.75 12.12 -6.34
CA ILE A 241 -6.76 11.37 -7.14
C ILE A 241 -7.40 10.99 -8.46
N ASN A 242 -6.94 11.60 -9.54
CA ASN A 242 -7.29 11.21 -10.90
C ASN A 242 -6.44 10.02 -11.32
N VAL A 243 -7.05 9.03 -11.96
CA VAL A 243 -6.34 7.87 -12.50
C VAL A 243 -6.37 7.95 -14.02
N ILE A 244 -5.21 8.10 -14.64
CA ILE A 244 -5.05 8.18 -16.09
C ILE A 244 -4.05 7.11 -16.47
N GLU A 245 -4.45 6.16 -17.34
CA GLU A 245 -3.59 5.04 -17.80
C GLU A 245 -2.91 4.27 -16.65
N GLY A 246 -3.62 4.11 -15.53
CA GLY A 246 -3.10 3.41 -14.34
C GLY A 246 -2.17 4.24 -13.45
N SER A 247 -1.78 5.45 -13.88
CA SER A 247 -1.00 6.39 -13.07
C SER A 247 -1.90 7.28 -12.21
N ASN A 248 -1.46 7.57 -10.98
CA ASN A 248 -2.21 8.37 -10.01
C ASN A 248 -1.74 9.83 -10.02
N TYR A 249 -2.66 10.75 -10.29
CA TYR A 249 -2.40 12.19 -10.36
C TYR A 249 -3.21 12.94 -9.29
N PRO A 250 -2.56 13.52 -8.25
CA PRO A 250 -3.27 14.31 -7.25
C PRO A 250 -3.84 15.60 -7.83
N TYR A 251 -5.06 15.94 -7.43
CA TYR A 251 -5.70 17.23 -7.69
C TYR A 251 -6.05 17.88 -6.35
N PHE A 252 -5.30 18.94 -6.02
CA PHE A 252 -5.42 19.67 -4.76
C PHE A 252 -6.16 20.98 -4.98
N TYR A 253 -7.12 21.27 -4.10
CA TYR A 253 -7.83 22.54 -4.05
C TYR A 253 -8.28 22.84 -2.62
N CYS A 254 -8.57 24.10 -2.39
CA CYS A 254 -9.10 24.60 -1.13
C CYS A 254 -10.51 25.13 -1.34
N VAL A 255 -11.33 25.02 -0.31
CA VAL A 255 -12.66 25.62 -0.25
C VAL A 255 -12.81 26.41 1.05
N ILE A 256 -13.48 27.54 0.97
CA ILE A 256 -13.88 28.35 2.11
C ILE A 256 -15.41 28.31 2.14
N PRO A 257 -16.01 27.37 2.89
CA PRO A 257 -17.45 27.26 3.01
C PRO A 257 -17.98 28.07 4.18
N ALA A 258 -19.14 28.69 3.97
CA ALA A 258 -19.93 29.37 4.98
C ALA A 258 -21.42 29.08 4.76
N LYS A 259 -22.24 29.38 5.76
CA LYS A 259 -23.70 29.31 5.64
C LYS A 259 -24.18 30.33 4.60
N VAL A 260 -25.25 29.98 3.87
CA VAL A 260 -25.91 30.91 2.92
C VAL A 260 -26.21 32.24 3.61
N GLY A 261 -25.88 33.35 2.93
CA GLY A 261 -26.08 34.71 3.42
C GLY A 261 -24.92 35.28 4.24
N PHE A 262 -23.80 34.56 4.40
CA PHE A 262 -22.62 35.08 5.09
C PHE A 262 -21.92 36.23 4.32
N GLY A 263 -22.03 36.24 2.98
CA GLY A 263 -21.55 37.31 2.10
C GLY A 263 -20.23 37.02 1.41
N LEU A 264 -19.84 35.74 1.26
CA LEU A 264 -18.57 35.32 0.66
C LEU A 264 -18.33 35.89 -0.75
N ARG A 265 -19.40 36.12 -1.52
CA ARG A 265 -19.32 36.65 -2.89
C ARG A 265 -18.59 38.00 -2.97
N GLU A 266 -18.76 38.86 -1.97
CA GLU A 266 -18.17 40.21 -1.93
C GLU A 266 -16.65 40.17 -1.80
N TYR A 267 -16.09 39.07 -1.30
CA TYR A 267 -14.66 38.92 -1.07
C TYR A 267 -13.90 38.44 -2.31
N ILE A 268 -14.55 37.93 -3.35
CA ILE A 268 -13.89 37.40 -4.56
C ILE A 268 -12.97 38.44 -5.22
N SER A 269 -13.40 39.71 -5.25
CA SER A 269 -12.63 40.81 -5.82
C SER A 269 -11.48 41.26 -4.92
N LYS A 270 -11.58 41.02 -3.61
CA LYS A 270 -10.56 41.34 -2.60
C LYS A 270 -9.44 40.29 -2.54
N ILE A 271 -9.68 39.06 -3.02
CA ILE A 271 -8.66 38.00 -3.00
C ILE A 271 -7.60 38.26 -4.08
N PRO A 272 -6.30 38.24 -3.74
CA PRO A 272 -5.22 38.41 -4.71
C PRO A 272 -5.33 37.43 -5.89
N ARG A 273 -5.28 37.98 -7.11
CA ARG A 273 -5.33 37.17 -8.33
C ARG A 273 -3.94 36.68 -8.69
N ASP A 274 -3.83 35.37 -8.88
CA ASP A 274 -2.64 34.71 -9.43
C ASP A 274 -3.06 33.99 -10.73
N LYS A 275 -2.27 34.13 -11.80
CA LYS A 275 -2.57 33.52 -13.11
C LYS A 275 -2.61 31.98 -13.05
N SER A 276 -1.98 31.38 -12.05
CA SER A 276 -1.91 29.92 -11.85
C SER A 276 -3.11 29.36 -11.06
N VAL A 277 -3.98 30.21 -10.52
CA VAL A 277 -5.09 29.81 -9.64
C VAL A 277 -6.42 30.39 -10.13
N ALA A 278 -7.43 29.52 -10.20
CA ALA A 278 -8.82 29.89 -10.40
C ALA A 278 -9.49 30.09 -9.03
N ILE A 279 -10.25 31.18 -8.91
CA ILE A 279 -11.06 31.51 -7.74
C ILE A 279 -12.50 31.61 -8.24
N GLU A 280 -13.35 30.73 -7.74
CA GLU A 280 -14.75 30.57 -8.15
C GLU A 280 -15.64 30.66 -6.92
N PHE A 281 -16.82 31.27 -7.08
CA PHE A 281 -17.85 31.27 -6.06
C PHE A 281 -18.99 30.36 -6.50
N GLN A 282 -19.43 29.54 -5.56
CA GLN A 282 -20.53 28.60 -5.72
C GLN A 282 -21.49 28.79 -4.55
N GLU A 283 -22.76 28.62 -4.80
CA GLU A 283 -23.83 28.78 -3.81
C GLU A 283 -24.90 27.74 -4.11
N ASP A 284 -25.29 27.00 -3.07
CA ASP A 284 -26.42 26.09 -3.08
C ASP A 284 -27.40 26.44 -1.96
N GLU A 285 -28.44 25.63 -1.76
CA GLU A 285 -29.47 25.87 -0.74
C GLU A 285 -28.92 25.84 0.71
N GLN A 286 -27.76 25.24 0.94
CA GLN A 286 -27.21 24.95 2.28
C GLN A 286 -25.95 25.75 2.59
N ALA A 287 -25.13 26.08 1.59
CA ALA A 287 -23.87 26.79 1.77
C ALA A 287 -23.50 27.68 0.60
N GLU A 288 -22.74 28.73 0.90
CA GLU A 288 -21.93 29.45 -0.07
C GLU A 288 -20.46 29.08 0.11
N VAL A 289 -19.74 28.97 -1.00
CA VAL A 289 -18.39 28.41 -1.02
C VAL A 289 -17.51 29.18 -2.01
N ILE A 290 -16.36 29.63 -1.54
CA ILE A 290 -15.26 30.06 -2.44
C ILE A 290 -14.37 28.85 -2.69
N VAL A 291 -14.22 28.47 -3.95
CA VAL A 291 -13.33 27.41 -4.41
C VAL A 291 -12.06 28.02 -4.98
N ILE A 292 -10.91 27.63 -4.45
CA ILE A 292 -9.58 28.08 -4.87
C ILE A 292 -8.80 26.87 -5.35
N ARG A 293 -8.59 26.80 -6.66
CA ARG A 293 -8.03 25.63 -7.34
C ARG A 293 -7.03 26.03 -8.41
N GLN A 294 -6.22 25.09 -8.87
CA GLN A 294 -5.32 25.36 -9.99
C GLN A 294 -6.12 25.79 -11.23
N PHE A 295 -5.64 26.81 -11.95
CA PHE A 295 -6.19 27.18 -13.26
C PHE A 295 -5.91 26.05 -14.26
N THR A 296 -6.96 25.61 -14.96
CA THR A 296 -6.90 24.47 -15.89
C THR A 296 -7.24 24.95 -17.30
N THR A 297 -6.57 24.41 -18.32
CA THR A 297 -6.93 24.60 -19.73
C THR A 297 -7.57 23.32 -20.29
N LYS A 298 -8.14 23.37 -21.50
CA LYS A 298 -8.70 22.15 -22.15
C LYS A 298 -7.68 20.99 -22.26
N THR A 299 -6.38 21.30 -22.24
CA THR A 299 -5.27 20.36 -22.40
C THR A 299 -4.41 20.19 -21.14
N SER A 300 -4.71 20.87 -20.03
CA SER A 300 -3.87 20.82 -18.81
C SER A 300 -4.65 21.04 -17.52
N GLY A 301 -4.11 20.57 -16.40
CA GLY A 301 -4.69 20.82 -15.07
C GLY A 301 -5.33 19.61 -14.39
N TYR A 302 -5.18 18.42 -14.96
CA TYR A 302 -5.61 17.15 -14.34
C TYR A 302 -4.74 16.70 -13.15
N HIS A 303 -3.68 17.45 -12.85
CA HIS A 303 -2.70 17.20 -11.80
C HIS A 303 -2.22 18.53 -11.19
N THR A 304 -2.16 18.58 -9.86
CA THR A 304 -1.63 19.69 -9.08
C THR A 304 -0.24 19.34 -8.56
N LYS A 305 0.80 19.97 -9.11
CA LYS A 305 2.18 19.82 -8.62
C LYS A 305 2.32 20.43 -7.23
N MET A 306 3.29 19.96 -6.44
CA MET A 306 3.51 20.41 -5.06
C MET A 306 3.66 21.94 -4.95
N PHE A 307 4.40 22.58 -5.85
CA PHE A 307 4.52 24.05 -5.89
C PHE A 307 3.16 24.75 -6.03
N ASN A 308 2.27 24.20 -6.87
CA ASN A 308 0.92 24.74 -7.04
C ASN A 308 0.05 24.49 -5.79
N CYS A 309 0.21 23.33 -5.11
CA CYS A 309 -0.47 23.09 -3.82
C CYS A 309 -0.10 24.16 -2.79
N ILE A 310 1.18 24.49 -2.69
CA ILE A 310 1.69 25.54 -1.80
C ILE A 310 1.08 26.89 -2.17
N ASN A 311 1.04 27.24 -3.45
CA ASN A 311 0.48 28.51 -3.90
C ASN A 311 -1.03 28.61 -3.57
N ILE A 312 -1.79 27.55 -3.88
CA ILE A 312 -3.21 27.45 -3.55
C ILE A 312 -3.43 27.61 -2.05
N LEU A 313 -2.66 26.92 -1.21
CA LEU A 313 -2.78 27.04 0.24
C LEU A 313 -2.54 28.47 0.72
N LYS A 314 -1.47 29.13 0.24
CA LYS A 314 -1.13 30.51 0.63
C LYS A 314 -2.23 31.50 0.24
N ILE A 315 -2.72 31.43 -1.00
CA ILE A 315 -3.79 32.30 -1.48
C ILE A 315 -5.08 32.05 -0.67
N SER A 316 -5.38 30.78 -0.39
CA SER A 316 -6.60 30.42 0.37
C SER A 316 -6.54 30.86 1.82
N LEU A 317 -5.39 30.75 2.46
CA LEU A 317 -5.19 31.22 3.83
C LEU A 317 -5.27 32.75 3.89
N GLY A 318 -4.67 33.45 2.92
CA GLY A 318 -4.81 34.89 2.77
C GLY A 318 -6.26 35.32 2.57
N ALA A 319 -7.01 34.61 1.72
CA ALA A 319 -8.43 34.85 1.49
C ALA A 319 -9.26 34.69 2.77
N ALA A 320 -9.04 33.60 3.52
CA ALA A 320 -9.73 33.36 4.80
C ALA A 320 -9.46 34.47 5.82
N ARG A 321 -8.22 34.96 5.90
CA ARG A 321 -7.85 36.11 6.77
C ARG A 321 -8.55 37.40 6.36
N ILE A 322 -8.61 37.70 5.06
CA ILE A 322 -9.32 38.89 4.55
C ILE A 322 -10.79 38.85 4.94
N ILE A 323 -11.43 37.68 4.83
CA ILE A 323 -12.84 37.48 5.18
C ILE A 323 -13.05 37.66 6.68
N LEU A 324 -12.20 37.04 7.51
CA LEU A 324 -12.35 37.08 8.97
C LEU A 324 -12.01 38.45 9.58
N ASN A 325 -11.13 39.24 8.98
CA ASN A 325 -10.79 40.58 9.47
C ASN A 325 -11.91 41.61 9.21
N ASP A 326 -12.83 41.31 8.31
CA ASP A 326 -13.93 42.21 7.88
C ASP A 326 -15.26 41.86 8.59
N LYS A 327 -15.27 40.84 9.45
CA LYS A 327 -16.43 40.31 10.19
C LYS A 327 -16.20 40.37 11.69
#